data_AF-C3XTH3-F1
#
_entry.id   AF-C3XTH3-F1
#
_cell.length_a   1.000
_cell.length_b   1.000
_cell.length_c   1.000
_cell.angle_alpha   90.00
_cell.angle_beta   90.00
_cell.angle_gamma   90.00
#
_symmetry.space_group_name_H-M   'P 1'
#
loop_
_entity.id
_entity.type
_entity.pdbx_description
1 polymer ?
#
loop_
_entity_poly.entity_id
_entity_poly.type
_entity_poly.pdbx_seq_one_letter_code
_entity_poly.pdbx_strand_id
1 'polypeptide(L)'
;MGIGASVKKKPTPDNPRDKIRAWQRQLKQEHRILDREIGALGRAEADTKKKIREAAKKKRGSKDACVQLARQIVQNRKAVTRLYAAKAKLNAVENNLKLQLASVRLVNAFESSADIMKDMQSLLQVSQIQKTVSDLTKEMLKAGVIEEVLEDAFDDMEDQEEVDALAEEEVEKVLFELTQGALGKAPAVVSSELGDGSKAEDVVSTQEQKEKTAEKD
;
A
#
# COMPACT_ATOMS: atom_id res chain seq x y z
N MET A 1 -27.89 39.76 40.18
CA MET A 1 -27.67 38.44 39.55
C MET A 1 -28.39 38.42 38.22
N GLY A 2 -27.69 38.65 37.12
CA GLY A 2 -28.25 38.55 35.76
C GLY A 2 -27.53 37.43 35.03
N ILE A 3 -28.12 36.23 35.03
CA ILE A 3 -27.59 35.07 34.32
C ILE A 3 -27.80 35.32 32.83
N GLY A 4 -26.73 35.69 32.13
CA GLY A 4 -26.71 35.78 30.67
C GLY A 4 -27.00 34.40 30.07
N ALA A 5 -28.21 34.22 29.56
CA ALA A 5 -28.59 33.04 28.80
C ALA A 5 -27.73 32.98 27.52
N SER A 6 -26.75 32.09 27.51
CA SER A 6 -26.02 31.70 26.30
C SER A 6 -27.00 31.10 25.30
N VAL A 7 -27.42 31.90 24.32
CA VAL A 7 -28.21 31.45 23.18
C VAL A 7 -27.35 30.50 22.36
N LYS A 8 -27.56 29.18 22.52
CA LYS A 8 -27.05 28.17 21.58
C LYS A 8 -27.75 28.39 20.24
N LYS A 9 -27.12 29.14 19.31
CA LYS A 9 -27.55 29.21 17.91
C LYS A 9 -27.66 27.79 17.36
N LYS A 10 -28.83 27.41 16.83
CA LYS A 10 -29.01 26.15 16.09
C LYS A 10 -28.01 26.13 14.92
N PRO A 11 -27.34 24.99 14.66
CA PRO A 11 -26.45 24.86 13.52
C PRO A 11 -27.30 24.95 12.24
N THR A 12 -27.14 26.05 11.50
CA THR A 12 -27.63 26.17 10.13
C THR A 12 -26.71 25.32 9.24
N PRO A 13 -27.23 24.48 8.34
CA PRO A 13 -26.45 23.60 7.46
C PRO A 13 -25.42 24.32 6.57
N ASP A 14 -25.47 25.66 6.48
CA ASP A 14 -24.51 26.48 5.73
C ASP A 14 -23.32 27.01 6.52
N ASN A 15 -23.17 26.71 7.82
CA ASN A 15 -22.00 27.14 8.58
C ASN A 15 -20.74 26.33 8.15
N PRO A 16 -19.63 26.99 7.74
CA PRO A 16 -18.39 26.31 7.38
C PRO A 16 -17.89 25.29 8.41
N ARG A 17 -18.07 25.57 9.71
CA ARG A 17 -17.68 24.66 10.79
C ARG A 17 -18.47 23.35 10.78
N ASP A 18 -19.76 23.42 10.47
CA ASP A 18 -20.64 22.25 10.48
C ASP A 18 -20.39 21.39 9.24
N LYS A 19 -20.07 22.01 8.08
CA LYS A 19 -19.59 21.31 6.87
C LYS A 19 -18.29 20.53 7.13
N ILE A 20 -17.27 21.16 7.73
CA ILE A 20 -16.01 20.47 8.07
C ILE A 20 -16.27 19.26 8.98
N ARG A 21 -17.12 19.44 10.00
CA ARG A 21 -17.45 18.34 10.92
C ARG A 21 -18.22 17.22 10.22
N ALA A 22 -19.08 17.53 9.26
CA ALA A 22 -19.79 16.54 8.47
C ALA A 22 -18.80 15.73 7.61
N TRP A 23 -17.91 16.40 6.87
CA TRP A 23 -16.88 15.74 6.07
C TRP A 23 -15.93 14.88 6.91
N GLN A 24 -15.50 15.38 8.08
CA GLN A 24 -14.70 14.58 9.03
C GLN A 24 -15.42 13.31 9.51
N ARG A 25 -16.74 13.35 9.66
CA ARG A 25 -17.52 12.15 10.04
C ARG A 25 -17.57 11.14 8.88
N GLN A 26 -17.77 11.62 7.66
CA GLN A 26 -17.75 10.78 6.45
C GLN A 26 -16.37 10.13 6.27
N LEU A 27 -15.28 10.89 6.34
CA LEU A 27 -13.92 10.35 6.24
C LEU A 27 -13.64 9.27 7.30
N LYS A 28 -14.11 9.46 8.54
CA LYS A 28 -13.99 8.42 9.59
C LYS A 28 -14.79 7.16 9.29
N GLN A 29 -15.89 7.26 8.57
CA GLN A 29 -16.64 6.10 8.11
C GLN A 29 -15.88 5.37 6.99
N GLU A 30 -15.29 6.10 6.06
CA GLU A 30 -14.45 5.54 4.99
C GLU A 30 -13.21 4.83 5.56
N HIS A 31 -12.56 5.38 6.58
CA HIS A 31 -11.49 4.69 7.33
C HIS A 31 -11.92 3.30 7.80
N ARG A 32 -13.13 3.16 8.35
CA ARG A 32 -13.66 1.88 8.84
C ARG A 32 -14.03 0.92 7.71
N ILE A 33 -14.36 1.43 6.52
CA ILE A 33 -14.57 0.61 5.34
C ILE A 33 -13.23 -0.01 4.92
N LEU A 34 -12.18 0.82 4.81
CA LEU A 34 -10.84 0.34 4.49
C LEU A 34 -10.29 -0.65 5.54
N ASP A 35 -10.46 -0.37 6.84
CA ASP A 35 -10.01 -1.28 7.91
C ASP A 35 -10.70 -2.65 7.84
N ARG A 36 -12.00 -2.67 7.51
CA ARG A 36 -12.74 -3.92 7.33
C ARG A 36 -12.23 -4.70 6.12
N GLU A 37 -11.93 -4.01 5.03
CA GLU A 37 -11.40 -4.62 3.80
C GLU A 37 -9.99 -5.19 4.02
N ILE A 38 -9.10 -4.43 4.66
CA ILE A 38 -7.76 -4.91 5.06
C ILE A 38 -7.88 -6.18 5.91
N GLY A 39 -8.80 -6.20 6.89
CA GLY A 39 -9.06 -7.38 7.70
C GLY A 39 -9.63 -8.56 6.92
N ALA A 40 -10.49 -8.31 5.93
CA ALA A 40 -11.05 -9.34 5.06
C ALA A 40 -9.98 -9.98 4.17
N LEU A 41 -9.15 -9.17 3.53
CA LEU A 41 -8.02 -9.62 2.72
C LEU A 41 -6.99 -10.40 3.55
N GLY A 42 -6.69 -9.94 4.77
CA GLY A 42 -5.80 -10.66 5.68
C GLY A 42 -6.31 -12.05 6.08
N ARG A 43 -7.62 -12.20 6.32
CA ARG A 43 -8.25 -13.51 6.56
C ARG A 43 -8.21 -14.39 5.33
N ALA A 44 -8.55 -13.85 4.16
CA ALA A 44 -8.49 -14.56 2.90
C ALA A 44 -7.06 -15.07 2.59
N GLU A 45 -6.04 -14.24 2.82
CA GLU A 45 -4.64 -14.64 2.70
C GLU A 45 -4.28 -15.77 3.67
N ALA A 46 -4.72 -15.70 4.94
CA ALA A 46 -4.46 -16.74 5.92
C ALA A 46 -5.05 -18.10 5.52
N ASP A 47 -6.26 -18.11 4.94
CA ASP A 47 -6.89 -19.33 4.45
C ASP A 47 -6.21 -19.86 3.18
N THR A 48 -5.80 -18.99 2.25
CA THR A 48 -5.00 -19.38 1.09
C THR A 48 -3.65 -19.97 1.50
N LYS A 49 -2.99 -19.42 2.53
CA LYS A 49 -1.76 -19.99 3.11
C LYS A 49 -1.96 -21.41 3.68
N LYS A 50 -3.12 -21.72 4.25
CA LYS A 50 -3.44 -23.09 4.71
C LYS A 50 -3.62 -24.03 3.52
N LYS A 51 -4.37 -23.58 2.50
CA LYS A 51 -4.60 -24.35 1.26
C LYS A 51 -3.29 -24.71 0.56
N ILE A 52 -2.34 -23.78 0.46
CA ILE A 52 -1.01 -24.05 -0.13
C ILE A 52 -0.26 -25.12 0.68
N ARG A 53 -0.23 -25.00 2.01
CA ARG A 53 0.43 -25.97 2.88
C ARG A 53 -0.19 -27.37 2.79
N GLU A 54 -1.50 -27.47 2.67
CA GLU A 54 -2.20 -28.76 2.49
C GLU A 54 -1.97 -29.34 1.09
N ALA A 55 -1.99 -28.50 0.05
CA ALA A 55 -1.74 -28.91 -1.32
C ALA A 55 -0.30 -29.42 -1.51
N ALA A 56 0.68 -28.74 -0.90
CA ALA A 56 2.09 -29.12 -0.97
C ALA A 56 2.41 -30.46 -0.27
N LYS A 57 1.62 -30.87 0.72
CA LYS A 57 1.78 -32.16 1.42
C LYS A 57 1.30 -33.36 0.61
N LYS A 58 0.42 -33.15 -0.38
CA LYS A 58 -0.10 -34.23 -1.22
C LYS A 58 0.97 -34.62 -2.24
N LYS A 59 1.40 -35.89 -2.27
CA LYS A 59 2.41 -36.43 -3.22
C LYS A 59 2.08 -36.22 -4.71
N ARG A 60 0.84 -35.82 -5.03
CA ARG A 60 0.32 -35.53 -6.37
C ARG A 60 -0.31 -34.13 -6.45
N GLY A 61 0.01 -33.24 -5.51
CA GLY A 61 -0.47 -31.86 -5.53
C GLY A 61 0.10 -31.16 -6.76
N SER A 62 -0.78 -30.63 -7.62
CA SER A 62 -0.32 -29.92 -8.82
C SER A 62 0.44 -28.68 -8.38
N LYS A 63 1.73 -28.64 -8.72
CA LYS A 63 2.59 -27.46 -8.53
C LYS A 63 1.89 -26.20 -9.06
N ASP A 64 1.20 -26.34 -10.19
CA ASP A 64 0.41 -25.29 -10.84
C ASP A 64 -0.70 -24.71 -9.94
N ALA A 65 -1.41 -25.54 -9.17
CA ALA A 65 -2.42 -25.05 -8.24
C ALA A 65 -1.79 -24.25 -7.08
N CYS A 66 -0.60 -24.66 -6.61
CA CYS A 66 0.10 -23.92 -5.57
C CYS A 66 0.65 -22.59 -6.11
N VAL A 67 1.11 -22.55 -7.37
CA VAL A 67 1.53 -21.32 -8.06
C VAL A 67 0.36 -20.36 -8.20
N GLN A 68 -0.82 -20.83 -8.62
CA GLN A 68 -2.02 -19.97 -8.72
C GLN A 68 -2.44 -19.40 -7.36
N LEU A 69 -2.43 -20.22 -6.31
CA LEU A 69 -2.72 -19.76 -4.94
C LEU A 69 -1.65 -18.77 -4.43
N ALA A 70 -0.37 -18.96 -4.79
CA ALA A 70 0.69 -18.03 -4.46
C ALA A 70 0.52 -16.67 -5.18
N ARG A 71 0.14 -16.68 -6.47
CA ARG A 71 -0.23 -15.45 -7.20
C ARG A 71 -1.34 -14.68 -6.49
N GLN A 72 -2.37 -15.39 -6.01
CA GLN A 72 -3.45 -14.77 -5.24
C GLN A 72 -2.95 -14.12 -3.94
N ILE A 73 -1.97 -14.71 -3.25
CA ILE A 73 -1.36 -14.10 -2.06
C ILE A 73 -0.64 -12.81 -2.41
N VAL A 74 0.15 -12.78 -3.49
CA VAL A 74 0.86 -11.57 -3.93
C VAL A 74 -0.15 -10.46 -4.28
N GLN A 75 -1.21 -10.79 -5.01
CA GLN A 75 -2.29 -9.84 -5.32
C GLN A 75 -2.96 -9.28 -4.06
N ASN A 76 -3.27 -10.13 -3.08
CA ASN A 76 -3.83 -9.69 -1.80
C ASN A 76 -2.88 -8.74 -1.05
N ARG A 77 -1.57 -9.02 -1.05
CA ARG A 77 -0.56 -8.15 -0.42
C ARG A 77 -0.46 -6.78 -1.12
N LYS A 78 -0.45 -6.76 -2.45
CA LYS A 78 -0.49 -5.50 -3.23
C LYS A 78 -1.76 -4.71 -2.93
N ALA A 79 -2.92 -5.38 -2.89
CA ALA A 79 -4.19 -4.76 -2.53
C ALA A 79 -4.17 -4.15 -1.11
N VAL A 80 -3.66 -4.89 -0.11
CA VAL A 80 -3.51 -4.38 1.27
C VAL A 80 -2.59 -3.16 1.31
N THR A 81 -1.48 -3.17 0.56
CA THR A 81 -0.55 -2.04 0.48
C THR A 81 -1.23 -0.79 -0.07
N ARG A 82 -2.00 -0.93 -1.17
CA ARG A 82 -2.80 0.17 -1.72
C ARG A 82 -3.84 0.70 -0.74
N LEU A 83 -4.51 -0.18 0.02
CA LEU A 83 -5.48 0.25 1.04
C LEU A 83 -4.82 1.01 2.21
N TYR A 84 -3.59 0.64 2.59
CA TYR A 84 -2.83 1.41 3.58
C TYR A 84 -2.38 2.78 3.05
N ALA A 85 -1.95 2.86 1.79
CA ALA A 85 -1.66 4.14 1.14
C ALA A 85 -2.91 5.04 1.11
N ALA A 86 -4.06 4.50 0.71
CA ALA A 86 -5.34 5.20 0.76
C ALA A 86 -5.69 5.68 2.19
N LYS A 87 -5.44 4.85 3.21
CA LYS A 87 -5.64 5.24 4.61
C LYS A 87 -4.76 6.42 5.02
N ALA A 88 -3.50 6.46 4.57
CA ALA A 88 -2.60 7.58 4.81
C ALA A 88 -3.11 8.87 4.15
N LYS A 89 -3.62 8.77 2.91
CA LYS A 89 -4.25 9.88 2.19
C LYS A 89 -5.51 10.42 2.89
N LEU A 90 -6.40 9.54 3.36
CA LEU A 90 -7.55 9.95 4.18
C LEU A 90 -7.12 10.69 5.47
N ASN A 91 -6.05 10.22 6.14
CA ASN A 91 -5.52 10.90 7.33
C ASN A 91 -4.99 12.31 7.01
N ALA A 92 -4.30 12.46 5.87
CA ALA A 92 -3.78 13.74 5.42
C ALA A 92 -4.91 14.74 5.15
N VAL A 93 -5.97 14.30 4.46
CA VAL A 93 -7.21 15.08 4.29
C VAL A 93 -7.83 15.43 5.65
N GLU A 94 -7.96 14.47 6.58
CA GLU A 94 -8.53 14.75 7.91
C GLU A 94 -7.72 15.81 8.67
N ASN A 95 -6.39 15.77 8.57
CA ASN A 95 -5.50 16.74 9.20
C ASN A 95 -5.63 18.13 8.57
N ASN A 96 -5.68 18.22 7.25
CA ASN A 96 -5.95 19.47 6.54
C ASN A 96 -7.33 20.05 6.92
N LEU A 97 -8.37 19.22 7.04
CA LEU A 97 -9.67 19.66 7.52
C LEU A 97 -9.65 20.14 8.99
N LYS A 98 -8.81 19.54 9.85
CA LYS A 98 -8.60 20.04 11.22
C LYS A 98 -7.95 21.43 11.22
N LEU A 99 -6.97 21.65 10.34
CA LEU A 99 -6.35 22.96 10.14
C LEU A 99 -7.39 23.99 9.66
N GLN A 100 -8.19 23.64 8.64
CA GLN A 100 -9.28 24.47 8.15
C GLN A 100 -10.28 24.82 9.26
N LEU A 101 -10.61 23.87 10.14
CA LEU A 101 -11.50 24.14 11.28
C LEU A 101 -10.93 25.17 12.25
N ALA A 102 -9.60 25.22 12.41
CA ALA A 102 -8.94 26.24 13.20
C ALA A 102 -8.96 27.60 12.49
N SER A 103 -8.70 27.64 11.17
CA SER A 103 -8.74 28.87 10.36
C SER A 103 -10.14 29.50 10.31
N VAL A 104 -11.19 28.69 10.10
CA VAL A 104 -12.60 29.11 10.15
C VAL A 104 -12.98 29.72 11.50
N ARG A 105 -12.27 29.41 12.60
CA ARG A 105 -12.55 30.07 13.89
C ARG A 105 -12.20 31.55 13.89
N LEU A 106 -11.24 31.95 13.07
CA LEU A 106 -10.70 33.29 12.99
C LEU A 106 -11.39 34.10 11.89
N VAL A 107 -11.51 33.53 10.68
CA VAL A 107 -11.92 34.27 9.48
C VAL A 107 -13.34 33.92 9.00
N ASN A 108 -13.93 32.84 9.53
CA ASN A 108 -15.27 32.34 9.16
C ASN A 108 -15.46 32.10 7.64
N ALA A 109 -14.37 31.81 6.93
CA ALA A 109 -14.34 31.46 5.51
C ALA A 109 -13.46 30.21 5.32
N PHE A 110 -13.67 29.49 4.21
CA PHE A 110 -12.79 28.41 3.78
C PHE A 110 -11.57 28.97 3.07
N GLU A 111 -10.42 28.32 3.27
CA GLU A 111 -9.22 28.53 2.49
C GLU A 111 -9.09 27.38 1.50
N SER A 112 -8.76 27.68 0.24
CA SER A 112 -8.56 26.64 -0.78
C SER A 112 -7.27 25.88 -0.51
N SER A 113 -7.27 24.56 -0.75
CA SER A 113 -6.12 23.70 -0.51
C SER A 113 -5.89 22.74 -1.68
N ALA A 114 -4.79 22.94 -2.39
CA ALA A 114 -4.31 22.03 -3.42
C ALA A 114 -3.93 20.66 -2.85
N ASP A 115 -3.42 20.60 -1.61
CA ASP A 115 -3.03 19.35 -0.96
C ASP A 115 -4.25 18.44 -0.69
N ILE A 116 -5.36 19.02 -0.20
CA ILE A 116 -6.62 18.27 -0.03
C ILE A 116 -7.07 17.72 -1.39
N MET A 117 -6.96 18.52 -2.44
CA MET A 117 -7.36 18.10 -3.79
C MET A 117 -6.51 16.92 -4.27
N LYS A 118 -5.18 17.00 -4.17
CA LYS A 118 -4.27 15.93 -4.60
C LYS A 118 -4.56 14.62 -3.86
N ASP A 119 -4.74 14.68 -2.54
CA ASP A 119 -5.03 13.50 -1.76
C ASP A 119 -6.41 12.92 -2.07
N MET A 120 -7.43 13.76 -2.28
CA MET A 120 -8.77 13.30 -2.71
C MET A 120 -8.74 12.65 -4.09
N GLN A 121 -7.96 13.19 -5.03
CA GLN A 121 -7.81 12.63 -6.37
C GLN A 121 -7.23 11.21 -6.33
N SER A 122 -6.18 10.99 -5.53
CA SER A 122 -5.61 9.66 -5.31
C SER A 122 -6.63 8.67 -4.74
N LEU A 123 -7.50 9.14 -3.85
CA LEU A 123 -8.54 8.32 -3.23
C LEU A 123 -9.68 7.91 -4.18
N LEU A 124 -9.88 8.62 -5.29
CA LEU A 124 -10.89 8.25 -6.30
C LEU A 124 -10.58 6.92 -7.01
N GLN A 125 -9.32 6.47 -6.97
CA GLN A 125 -8.91 5.16 -7.51
C GLN A 125 -9.26 3.98 -6.58
N VAL A 126 -9.73 4.26 -5.36
CA VAL A 126 -10.05 3.23 -4.36
C VAL A 126 -11.54 2.90 -4.43
N SER A 127 -11.86 1.82 -5.14
CA SER A 127 -13.25 1.43 -5.46
C SER A 127 -14.16 1.32 -4.24
N GLN A 128 -13.63 0.93 -3.07
CA GLN A 128 -14.39 0.77 -1.84
C GLN A 128 -14.97 2.10 -1.30
N ILE A 129 -14.33 3.23 -1.60
CA ILE A 129 -14.68 4.55 -1.05
C ILE A 129 -14.92 5.61 -2.14
N GLN A 130 -14.70 5.25 -3.41
CA GLN A 130 -14.73 6.13 -4.58
C GLN A 130 -15.98 7.02 -4.63
N LYS A 131 -17.16 6.44 -4.40
CA LYS A 131 -18.42 7.19 -4.45
C LYS A 131 -18.45 8.29 -3.39
N THR A 132 -18.16 7.96 -2.13
CA THR A 132 -18.14 8.94 -1.05
C THR A 132 -17.10 10.02 -1.28
N VAL A 133 -15.90 9.65 -1.74
CA VAL A 133 -14.82 10.60 -2.04
C VAL A 133 -15.21 11.52 -3.19
N SER A 134 -15.85 11.03 -4.24
CA SER A 134 -16.35 11.85 -5.35
C SER A 134 -17.41 12.86 -4.88
N ASP A 135 -18.34 12.43 -4.04
CA ASP A 135 -19.38 13.31 -3.49
C ASP A 135 -18.76 14.37 -2.56
N LEU A 136 -17.83 13.98 -1.69
CA LEU A 136 -17.05 14.91 -0.84
C LEU A 136 -16.28 15.92 -1.67
N THR A 137 -15.62 15.48 -2.75
CA THR A 137 -14.84 16.34 -3.65
C THR A 137 -15.75 17.40 -4.28
N LYS A 138 -16.92 17.01 -4.78
CA LYS A 138 -17.91 17.96 -5.32
C LYS A 138 -18.43 18.95 -4.28
N GLU A 139 -18.66 18.50 -3.05
CA GLU A 139 -19.08 19.39 -1.96
C GLU A 139 -17.97 20.37 -1.55
N MET A 140 -16.72 19.90 -1.49
CA MET A 140 -15.55 20.72 -1.18
C MET A 140 -15.26 21.74 -2.28
N LEU A 141 -15.44 21.38 -3.56
CA LEU A 141 -15.38 22.31 -4.71
C LEU A 141 -16.42 23.42 -4.56
N LYS A 142 -17.69 23.05 -4.34
CA LYS A 142 -18.79 24.02 -4.14
C LYS A 142 -18.57 24.94 -2.93
N ALA A 143 -17.88 24.44 -1.91
CA ALA A 143 -17.56 25.20 -0.71
C ALA A 143 -16.30 26.08 -0.86
N GLY A 144 -15.57 25.98 -1.98
CA GLY A 144 -14.33 26.71 -2.22
C GLY A 144 -13.13 26.19 -1.40
N VAL A 145 -13.21 24.96 -0.89
CA VAL A 145 -12.13 24.30 -0.11
C VAL A 145 -11.08 23.70 -1.03
N ILE A 146 -11.50 23.28 -2.22
CA ILE A 146 -10.62 22.84 -3.30
C ILE A 146 -11.04 23.58 -4.57
N GLU A 147 -10.08 23.79 -5.46
CA GLU A 147 -10.29 24.52 -6.72
C GLU A 147 -10.42 23.54 -7.89
N GLU A 148 -11.13 23.93 -8.94
CA GLU A 148 -11.10 23.18 -10.21
C GLU A 148 -9.75 23.44 -10.89
N VAL A 149 -8.78 22.55 -10.65
CA VAL A 149 -7.53 22.56 -11.42
C VAL A 149 -7.80 21.85 -12.75
N LEU A 150 -7.62 22.58 -13.85
CA LEU A 150 -7.60 21.99 -15.19
C LEU A 150 -6.48 20.94 -15.24
N GLU A 151 -6.85 19.78 -15.74
CA GLU A 151 -6.15 18.50 -15.70
C GLU A 151 -4.74 18.53 -16.31
N ASP A 152 -3.73 19.06 -15.60
CA ASP A 152 -2.32 19.13 -16.06
C ASP A 152 -1.33 18.40 -15.12
N ALA A 153 -1.83 17.65 -14.13
CA ALA A 153 -1.01 16.90 -13.16
C ALA A 153 -1.31 15.39 -13.20
N PHE A 154 -1.30 14.81 -14.39
CA PHE A 154 -1.32 13.35 -14.60
C PHE A 154 0.00 12.64 -14.23
N ASP A 155 0.87 13.29 -13.45
CA ASP A 155 2.28 12.91 -13.28
C ASP A 155 2.56 12.10 -11.99
N ASP A 156 1.54 11.61 -11.29
CA ASP A 156 1.71 10.68 -10.15
C ASP A 156 1.14 9.27 -10.47
N MET A 157 0.86 8.99 -11.74
CA MET A 157 0.33 7.69 -12.21
C MET A 157 1.42 6.63 -12.44
N GLU A 158 2.70 6.96 -12.25
CA GLU A 158 3.81 6.04 -12.55
C GLU A 158 3.89 4.81 -11.61
N ASP A 159 3.22 4.82 -10.47
CA ASP A 159 3.21 3.68 -9.52
C ASP A 159 2.00 2.73 -9.65
N GLN A 160 1.04 3.00 -10.55
CA GLN A 160 -0.20 2.21 -10.65
C GLN A 160 -0.36 1.41 -11.95
N GLU A 161 0.43 1.69 -12.99
CA GLU A 161 0.52 0.84 -14.19
C GLU A 161 1.59 -0.26 -14.05
N GLU A 162 1.60 -1.00 -12.94
CA GLU A 162 2.17 -2.35 -12.95
C GLU A 162 1.07 -3.33 -13.40
N VAL A 163 0.63 -3.15 -14.65
CA VAL A 163 -0.24 -4.10 -15.33
C VAL A 163 0.61 -5.31 -15.74
N ASP A 164 0.26 -6.47 -15.18
CA ASP A 164 0.46 -7.80 -15.75
C ASP A 164 1.87 -8.42 -15.87
N ALA A 165 2.72 -8.21 -14.87
CA ALA A 165 3.64 -9.27 -14.45
C ALA A 165 3.84 -9.20 -12.95
N LEU A 166 3.03 -9.96 -12.17
CA LEU A 166 3.50 -10.33 -10.84
C LEU A 166 4.88 -10.96 -11.06
N ALA A 167 5.93 -10.35 -10.53
CA ALA A 167 7.28 -10.87 -10.71
C ALA A 167 7.23 -12.36 -10.32
N GLU A 168 7.53 -13.24 -11.28
CA GLU A 168 7.45 -14.69 -11.03
C GLU A 168 8.33 -15.06 -9.83
N GLU A 169 9.39 -14.27 -9.61
CA GLU A 169 10.22 -14.26 -8.41
C GLU A 169 9.45 -14.01 -7.11
N GLU A 170 8.54 -13.03 -7.04
CA GLU A 170 7.72 -12.80 -5.83
C GLU A 170 6.80 -13.98 -5.55
N VAL A 171 6.23 -14.57 -6.59
CA VAL A 171 5.35 -15.74 -6.50
C VAL A 171 6.15 -16.95 -6.03
N GLU A 172 7.33 -17.18 -6.60
CA GLU A 172 8.24 -18.28 -6.24
C GLU A 172 8.75 -18.11 -4.80
N LYS A 173 9.11 -16.89 -4.39
CA LYS A 173 9.50 -16.57 -3.03
C LYS A 173 8.40 -16.91 -2.03
N VAL A 174 7.16 -16.47 -2.28
CA VAL A 174 6.00 -16.81 -1.43
C VAL A 174 5.77 -18.33 -1.39
N LEU A 175 5.90 -19.00 -2.53
CA LEU A 175 5.72 -20.45 -2.61
C LEU A 175 6.80 -21.20 -1.81
N PHE A 176 8.06 -20.77 -1.92
CA PHE A 176 9.18 -21.32 -1.21
C PHE A 176 9.04 -21.12 0.31
N GLU A 177 8.73 -19.89 0.75
CA GLU A 177 8.48 -19.54 2.16
C GLU A 177 7.38 -20.41 2.79
N LEU A 178 6.27 -20.63 2.07
CA LEU A 178 5.12 -21.37 2.59
C LEU A 178 5.29 -22.89 2.56
N THR A 179 6.11 -23.41 1.65
CA THR A 179 6.34 -24.85 1.48
C THR A 179 7.68 -25.33 2.04
N GLN A 180 8.50 -24.42 2.58
CA GLN A 180 9.85 -24.70 3.09
C GLN A 180 10.71 -25.44 2.06
N GLY A 181 10.56 -25.09 0.78
CA GLY A 181 11.28 -25.73 -0.32
C GLY A 181 10.75 -27.11 -0.74
N ALA A 182 9.64 -27.60 -0.19
CA ALA A 182 9.05 -28.89 -0.59
C ALA A 182 8.64 -28.95 -2.07
N LEU A 183 8.44 -27.80 -2.72
CA LEU A 183 8.18 -27.69 -4.15
C LEU A 183 9.41 -27.27 -5.01
N GLY A 184 10.54 -26.92 -4.37
CA GLY A 184 11.74 -26.28 -4.98
C GLY A 184 11.46 -24.94 -5.68
N LYS A 185 12.36 -23.99 -5.89
CA LYS A 185 13.66 -23.63 -5.28
C LYS A 185 13.60 -22.10 -5.05
N ALA A 186 14.26 -21.57 -4.02
CA ALA A 186 14.75 -20.19 -4.03
C ALA A 186 16.02 -20.12 -3.17
N PRO A 187 17.22 -20.06 -3.78
CA PRO A 187 18.10 -18.89 -3.62
C PRO A 187 18.91 -18.58 -4.92
N ALA A 188 19.44 -17.38 -5.21
CA ALA A 188 19.43 -16.05 -4.59
C ALA A 188 19.62 -14.99 -5.69
N VAL A 189 19.18 -13.76 -5.40
CA VAL A 189 19.71 -12.53 -5.98
C VAL A 189 21.25 -12.56 -5.84
N VAL A 190 21.94 -12.82 -6.95
CA VAL A 190 23.31 -12.37 -7.12
C VAL A 190 23.23 -10.89 -7.46
N SER A 191 23.48 -10.01 -6.47
CA SER A 191 23.97 -8.67 -6.77
C SER A 191 25.36 -8.83 -7.38
N SER A 192 25.39 -9.12 -8.68
CA SER A 192 26.56 -9.09 -9.54
C SER A 192 26.86 -7.65 -9.92
N GLU A 193 27.11 -6.79 -8.95
CA GLU A 193 27.79 -5.52 -9.17
C GLU A 193 28.61 -5.22 -7.92
N LEU A 194 29.87 -5.65 -7.94
CA LEU A 194 31.03 -4.89 -7.47
C LEU A 194 32.24 -5.58 -8.09
N GLY A 195 32.52 -5.18 -9.33
CA GLY A 195 33.77 -5.49 -9.99
C GLY A 195 34.89 -4.61 -9.45
N ASP A 196 36.04 -5.27 -9.32
CA ASP A 196 37.41 -4.78 -9.28
C ASP A 196 37.93 -4.07 -8.01
N GLY A 197 39.08 -4.57 -7.53
CA GLY A 197 39.76 -3.98 -6.38
C GLY A 197 40.78 -4.88 -5.67
N SER A 198 41.84 -5.24 -6.38
CA SER A 198 43.19 -5.52 -5.83
C SER A 198 43.57 -6.95 -5.40
N LYS A 199 44.56 -7.46 -6.15
CA LYS A 199 45.58 -8.44 -5.75
C LYS A 199 46.13 -8.16 -4.34
N ALA A 200 46.36 -9.22 -3.58
CA ALA A 200 47.64 -9.50 -2.91
C ALA A 200 47.63 -10.95 -2.38
N GLU A 201 48.77 -11.61 -2.58
CA GLU A 201 49.16 -12.96 -2.19
C GLU A 201 49.06 -13.18 -0.66
N ASP A 202 48.80 -14.40 -0.18
CA ASP A 202 49.83 -15.18 0.55
C ASP A 202 49.44 -16.63 0.93
N VAL A 203 50.45 -17.50 0.85
CA VAL A 203 50.72 -18.85 1.46
C VAL A 203 49.62 -19.93 1.47
N VAL A 204 49.63 -20.91 0.57
CA VAL A 204 50.36 -22.21 0.63
C VAL A 204 50.03 -23.09 1.85
N SER A 205 49.37 -24.23 1.63
CA SER A 205 49.86 -25.57 2.03
C SER A 205 48.80 -26.66 1.83
N THR A 206 48.80 -27.31 0.66
CA THR A 206 48.54 -28.76 0.56
C THR A 206 49.32 -29.32 -0.64
N GLN A 207 50.60 -29.65 -0.42
CA GLN A 207 51.21 -30.82 -1.07
C GLN A 207 50.45 -32.05 -0.51
N GLU A 208 50.15 -33.13 -1.21
CA GLU A 208 50.94 -33.84 -2.21
C GLU A 208 50.04 -34.95 -2.80
N GLN A 209 49.86 -35.00 -4.13
CA GLN A 209 49.46 -36.24 -4.81
C GLN A 209 50.26 -36.40 -6.10
N LYS A 210 51.18 -37.37 -6.05
CA LYS A 210 51.54 -38.37 -7.06
C LYS A 210 51.19 -38.03 -8.52
N GLU A 211 52.22 -37.96 -9.37
CA GLU A 211 52.42 -38.97 -10.43
C GLU A 211 53.74 -38.81 -11.20
N LYS A 212 54.30 -39.98 -11.57
CA LYS A 212 55.15 -40.26 -12.75
C LYS A 212 56.61 -39.77 -12.67
N THR A 213 57.63 -40.53 -13.06
CA THR A 213 57.72 -41.54 -14.13
C THR A 213 58.98 -42.39 -13.95
N ALA A 214 59.00 -43.55 -14.63
CA ALA A 214 60.04 -44.56 -14.66
C ALA A 214 61.31 -44.18 -15.45
N GLU A 215 62.37 -45.00 -15.21
CA GLU A 215 63.29 -45.60 -16.20
C GLU A 215 64.79 -45.19 -16.16
N LYS A 216 65.64 -46.23 -16.07
CA LYS A 216 67.09 -46.38 -16.40
C LYS A 216 68.10 -45.53 -15.63
N ASP A 217 69.23 -46.03 -15.13
CA ASP A 217 70.04 -47.25 -15.38
C ASP A 217 70.62 -47.76 -14.04
#